data_AF-A0A1E4RG22-F1
#
_entry.id   AF-A0A1E4RG22-F1
#
_cell.length_a   1.000
_cell.length_b   1.000
_cell.length_c   1.000
_cell.angle_alpha   90.00
_cell.angle_beta   90.00
_cell.angle_gamma   90.00
#
_symmetry.space_group_name_H-M   'P 1'
#
loop_
_entity.id
_entity.type
_entity.pdbx_description
1 polymer ?
#
loop_
_entity_poly.entity_id
_entity_poly.type
_entity_poly.pdbx_seq_one_letter_code
_entity_poly.pdbx_strand_id
1 'polypeptide(L)'
;ENQEPQLKELEESKALPSLQEQQDFISLVKQILNPNGEDPRIDEYITSTFSYILNVLYKMVTTDDKEATAKEIAQDLNDKFDRWVEQRTKQEQENE
;
A
#
# COMPACT_ATOMS: atom_id res chain seq x y z
N GLU A 1 11.29 -18.38 -9.30
CA GLU A 1 12.29 -18.78 -8.29
C GLU A 1 11.68 -18.63 -6.90
N ASN A 2 11.95 -19.59 -6.01
CA ASN A 2 11.33 -19.69 -4.68
C ASN A 2 11.66 -18.47 -3.80
N GLN A 3 10.71 -17.56 -3.63
CA GLN A 3 10.80 -16.38 -2.74
C GLN A 3 10.48 -16.72 -1.27
N GLU A 4 10.00 -17.93 -0.96
CA GLU A 4 9.64 -18.35 0.40
C GLU A 4 10.76 -18.26 1.46
N PRO A 5 12.05 -18.53 1.17
CA PRO A 5 13.11 -18.45 2.19
C PRO A 5 13.38 -17.02 2.64
N GLN A 6 13.34 -16.06 1.70
CA GLN A 6 13.64 -14.66 1.97
C GLN A 6 12.53 -13.97 2.76
N LEU A 7 11.27 -14.36 2.54
CA LEU A 7 10.13 -13.84 3.31
C LEU A 7 10.23 -14.21 4.80
N LYS A 8 10.58 -15.46 5.12
CA LYS A 8 10.75 -15.91 6.51
C LYS A 8 11.89 -15.18 7.23
N GLU A 9 13.02 -14.97 6.57
CA GLU A 9 14.17 -14.28 7.17
C GLU A 9 13.86 -12.80 7.47
N LEU A 10 13.06 -12.16 6.63
CA LEU A 10 12.63 -10.77 6.83
C LEU A 10 11.55 -10.62 7.92
N GLU A 11 10.64 -11.58 8.03
CA GLU A 11 9.70 -11.68 9.17
C GLU A 11 10.45 -11.89 10.49
N GLU A 12 11.49 -12.74 10.50
CA GLU A 12 12.33 -13.00 11.68
C GLU A 12 13.18 -11.79 12.08
N SER A 13 13.62 -10.97 11.11
CA SER A 13 14.37 -9.74 11.37
C SER A 13 13.54 -8.59 11.98
N LYS A 14 12.20 -8.74 12.07
CA LYS A 14 11.22 -7.70 12.42
C LYS A 14 11.23 -6.47 11.51
N ALA A 15 11.88 -6.53 10.34
CA ALA A 15 11.88 -5.43 9.38
C ALA A 15 10.54 -5.28 8.65
N LEU A 16 9.73 -6.34 8.63
CA LEU A 16 8.36 -6.36 8.13
C LEU A 16 7.40 -6.85 9.23
N PRO A 17 6.18 -6.31 9.32
CA PRO A 17 5.15 -6.88 10.18
C PRO A 17 4.82 -8.30 9.73
N SER A 18 4.53 -9.20 10.65
CA SER A 18 4.07 -10.54 10.34
C SER A 18 2.74 -10.51 9.58
N LEU A 19 2.44 -11.57 8.82
CA LEU A 19 1.17 -11.68 8.10
C LEU A 19 -0.05 -11.49 9.02
N GLN A 20 0.01 -11.98 10.25
CA GLN A 20 -1.06 -11.81 11.24
C GLN A 20 -1.22 -10.34 11.64
N GLU A 21 -0.13 -9.65 11.97
CA GLU A 21 -0.17 -8.22 12.33
C GLU A 21 -0.71 -7.36 11.17
N GLN A 22 -0.37 -7.72 9.92
CA GLN A 22 -0.92 -7.07 8.73
C GLN A 22 -2.43 -7.25 8.64
N GLN A 23 -2.93 -8.48 8.82
CA GLN A 23 -4.37 -8.78 8.77
C GLN A 23 -5.15 -8.10 9.89
N ASP A 24 -4.59 -8.10 11.11
CA ASP A 24 -5.20 -7.47 12.28
C ASP A 24 -5.32 -5.96 12.08
N PHE A 25 -4.27 -5.32 11.53
CA PHE A 25 -4.30 -3.89 11.28
C PHE A 25 -5.29 -3.50 10.18
N ILE A 26 -5.32 -4.24 9.07
CA ILE A 26 -6.31 -4.02 8.00
C ILE A 26 -7.73 -4.18 8.57
N SER A 27 -7.96 -5.21 9.38
CA SER A 27 -9.28 -5.48 9.98
C SER A 27 -9.70 -4.36 10.93
N LEU A 28 -8.78 -3.85 11.75
CA LEU A 28 -9.01 -2.70 12.63
C LEU A 28 -9.39 -1.44 11.84
N VAL A 29 -8.65 -1.12 10.77
CA VAL A 29 -8.92 0.07 9.95
C VAL A 29 -10.29 -0.05 9.26
N LYS A 30 -10.64 -1.23 8.75
CA LYS A 30 -11.99 -1.50 8.21
C LYS A 30 -13.08 -1.30 9.26
N GLN A 31 -12.88 -1.79 10.48
CA GLN A 31 -13.84 -1.57 11.57
C GLN A 31 -14.00 -0.09 11.94
N ILE A 32 -12.95 0.73 11.80
CA ILE A 32 -13.02 2.17 12.12
C ILE A 32 -13.69 2.96 11.00
N LEU A 33 -13.31 2.69 9.75
CA LEU A 33 -13.71 3.50 8.59
C LEU A 33 -14.96 2.96 7.88
N ASN A 34 -15.28 1.68 8.05
CA ASN A 34 -16.47 1.01 7.52
C ASN A 34 -17.04 -0.01 8.55
N PRO A 35 -17.44 0.44 9.76
CA PRO A 35 -17.79 -0.43 10.89
C PRO A 35 -18.88 -1.45 10.57
N ASN A 36 -19.83 -1.09 9.71
CA ASN A 36 -20.98 -1.92 9.34
C ASN A 36 -20.80 -2.60 7.97
N GLY A 37 -19.68 -2.40 7.28
CA GLY A 37 -19.46 -2.95 5.95
C GLY A 37 -20.40 -2.38 4.87
N GLU A 38 -20.98 -1.21 5.09
CA GLU A 38 -22.04 -0.65 4.24
C GLU A 38 -21.52 -0.15 2.89
N ASP A 39 -20.27 0.35 2.84
CA ASP A 39 -19.65 0.82 1.60
C ASP A 39 -18.49 -0.08 1.17
N PRO A 40 -18.69 -1.00 0.21
CA PRO A 40 -17.62 -1.90 -0.26
C PRO A 40 -16.44 -1.15 -0.90
N ARG A 41 -16.65 0.08 -1.37
CA ARG A 41 -15.59 0.90 -1.98
C ARG A 41 -14.57 1.34 -0.93
N ILE A 42 -14.99 1.54 0.32
CA ILE A 42 -14.10 1.89 1.43
C ILE A 42 -13.19 0.69 1.74
N ASP A 43 -13.74 -0.52 1.78
CA ASP A 43 -12.98 -1.75 2.02
C ASP A 43 -11.95 -2.03 0.93
N GLU A 44 -12.33 -1.84 -0.33
CA GLU A 44 -11.43 -1.93 -1.48
C GLU A 44 -10.31 -0.90 -1.39
N TYR A 45 -10.65 0.35 -1.07
CA TYR A 45 -9.68 1.42 -0.91
C TYR A 45 -8.66 1.15 0.21
N ILE A 46 -9.15 0.71 1.37
CA ILE A 46 -8.29 0.32 2.51
C ILE A 46 -7.37 -0.82 2.08
N THR A 47 -7.94 -1.88 1.50
CA THR A 47 -7.16 -3.06 1.08
C THR A 47 -6.08 -2.68 0.07
N SER A 48 -6.43 -1.88 -0.95
CA SER A 48 -5.48 -1.39 -1.96
C SER A 48 -4.35 -0.55 -1.36
N THR A 49 -4.69 0.36 -0.45
CA THR A 49 -3.72 1.22 0.25
C THR A 49 -2.73 0.39 1.05
N PHE A 50 -3.22 -0.60 1.80
CA PHE A 50 -2.35 -1.46 2.60
C PHE A 50 -1.48 -2.38 1.75
N SER A 51 -2.02 -2.96 0.68
CA SER A 51 -1.22 -3.73 -0.27
C SER A 51 -0.09 -2.90 -0.87
N TYR A 52 -0.34 -1.62 -1.17
CA TYR A 52 0.69 -0.72 -1.66
C TYR A 52 1.81 -0.48 -0.63
N ILE A 53 1.45 -0.13 0.61
CA ILE A 53 2.42 0.12 1.69
C ILE A 53 3.28 -1.11 1.93
N LEU A 54 2.67 -2.29 2.00
CA LEU A 54 3.39 -3.54 2.22
C LEU A 54 4.36 -3.87 1.09
N ASN A 55 3.97 -3.62 -0.16
CA ASN A 55 4.85 -3.80 -1.31
C ASN A 55 6.04 -2.82 -1.27
N VAL A 56 5.79 -1.55 -0.92
CA VAL A 56 6.85 -0.55 -0.75
C VAL A 56 7.85 -0.96 0.34
N LEU A 57 7.34 -1.39 1.49
CA LEU A 57 8.18 -1.89 2.59
C LEU A 57 8.98 -3.12 2.16
N TYR A 58 8.34 -4.08 1.50
CA TYR A 58 8.99 -5.27 1.00
C TYR A 58 10.14 -4.93 0.05
N LYS A 59 9.91 -4.07 -0.96
CA LYS A 59 10.94 -3.60 -1.88
C LYS A 59 12.12 -2.95 -1.14
N MET A 60 11.85 -2.07 -0.18
CA MET A 60 12.89 -1.37 0.57
C MET A 60 13.76 -2.30 1.43
N VAL A 61 13.19 -3.38 1.95
CA VAL A 61 13.91 -4.32 2.81
C VAL A 61 14.67 -5.37 1.97
N THR A 62 14.17 -5.71 0.77
CA THR A 62 14.76 -6.75 -0.11
C THR A 62 15.76 -6.22 -1.13
N THR A 63 15.77 -4.91 -1.40
CA THR A 63 16.67 -4.31 -2.39
C THR A 63 18.11 -4.17 -1.88
N ASP A 64 19.07 -4.40 -2.76
CA ASP A 64 20.47 -4.09 -2.52
C ASP A 64 20.75 -2.58 -2.64
N ASP A 65 20.03 -1.90 -3.53
CA ASP A 65 20.16 -0.46 -3.79
C ASP A 65 18.97 0.32 -3.26
N LYS A 66 19.08 0.72 -1.98
CA LYS A 66 18.02 1.45 -1.27
C LYS A 66 17.75 2.82 -1.86
N GLU A 67 18.75 3.49 -2.43
CA GLU A 67 18.59 4.83 -2.98
C GLU A 67 17.82 4.79 -4.30
N ALA A 68 18.17 3.85 -5.19
CA ALA A 68 17.42 3.65 -6.43
C ALA A 68 15.97 3.22 -6.15
N THR A 69 15.75 2.29 -5.22
CA THR A 69 14.39 1.85 -4.86
C THR A 69 13.58 2.98 -4.21
N ALA A 70 14.17 3.79 -3.32
CA ALA A 70 13.50 4.95 -2.75
C ALA A 70 13.09 5.96 -3.84
N LYS A 71 13.95 6.16 -4.85
CA LYS A 71 13.64 7.03 -6.00
C LYS A 71 12.49 6.47 -6.85
N GLU A 72 12.46 5.17 -7.10
CA GLU A 72 11.35 4.51 -7.80
C GLU A 72 10.03 4.70 -7.03
N ILE A 73 10.03 4.48 -5.71
CA ILE A 73 8.85 4.68 -4.86
C ILE A 73 8.38 6.14 -4.91
N ALA A 74 9.30 7.09 -4.81
CA ALA A 74 8.97 8.51 -4.88
C ALA A 74 8.36 8.90 -6.24
N GLN A 75 8.89 8.35 -7.34
CA GLN A 75 8.33 8.56 -8.68
C GLN A 75 6.92 7.98 -8.81
N ASP A 76 6.70 6.75 -8.34
CA ASP A 76 5.36 6.13 -8.38
C ASP A 76 4.34 6.90 -7.52
N LEU A 77 4.73 7.45 -6.36
CA LEU A 77 3.88 8.32 -5.56
C LEU A 77 3.54 9.63 -6.29
N ASN A 78 4.52 10.27 -6.93
CA ASN A 78 4.29 11.47 -7.72
C ASN A 78 3.31 11.18 -8.87
N ASP A 79 3.53 10.11 -9.63
CA ASP A 79 2.66 9.72 -10.74
C ASP A 79 1.21 9.45 -10.30
N LYS A 80 1.02 8.87 -9.10
CA LYS A 80 -0.31 8.65 -8.53
C LYS A 80 -0.97 9.97 -8.13
N PHE A 81 -0.21 10.89 -7.53
CA PHE A 81 -0.70 12.20 -7.16
C PHE A 81 -1.10 13.01 -8.40
N ASP A 82 -0.25 13.05 -9.43
CA ASP A 82 -0.51 13.76 -10.67
C ASP A 82 -1.77 13.21 -11.35
N ARG A 83 -1.91 11.88 -11.42
CA ARG A 83 -3.14 11.24 -11.93
C ARG A 83 -4.38 11.61 -11.12
N TRP A 84 -4.27 11.66 -9.80
CA TRP A 84 -5.39 12.06 -8.93
C TRP A 84 -5.79 13.52 -9.18
N VAL A 85 -4.82 14.43 -9.30
CA VAL A 85 -5.06 15.84 -9.63
C VAL A 85 -5.76 15.96 -10.99
N GLU A 86 -5.24 15.28 -12.02
CA GLU A 86 -5.84 15.29 -13.36
C GLU A 86 -7.29 14.78 -13.35
N GLN A 87 -7.59 13.71 -12.61
CA GLN A 87 -8.94 13.17 -12.49
C GLN A 87 -9.88 14.15 -11.78
N ARG A 88 -9.41 14.81 -10.71
CA ARG A 88 -10.14 15.84 -10.00
C ARG A 88 -10.50 17.02 -10.90
N THR A 89 -9.52 17.56 -11.62
CA THR A 89 -9.75 18.69 -12.53
C THR A 89 -10.74 18.34 -13.65
N LYS A 90 -10.68 17.11 -14.19
CA LYS A 90 -11.67 16.64 -15.18
C LYS A 90 -13.08 16.53 -14.60
N GLN A 91 -13.22 15.99 -13.40
CA GLN A 91 -14.53 15.90 -12.73
C GLN A 91 -15.12 17.28 -12.40
N GLU A 92 -14.29 18.27 -12.08
CA GLU A 92 -14.73 19.64 -11.85
C GLU A 92 -15.23 20.29 -13.16
N GLN A 93 -14.56 20.06 -14.29
CA GLN A 93 -14.97 20.56 -15.61
C GLN A 93 -16.21 19.87 -16.19
N GLU A 94 -16.45 18.61 -15.87
CA GLU A 94 -17.64 17.85 -16.33
C GLU A 94 -18.91 18.17 -15.53
N ASN A 95 -18.77 18.78 -14.35
CA ASN A 95 -19.88 19.17 -13.48
C ASN A 95 -20.24 20.67 -13.57
N GLU A 96 -19.55 21.45 -14.40
CA GLU A 96 -19.89 22.82 -14.82
C GLU A 96 -20.69 22.84 -16.12
#